data_AF-A0A080NKH7-F1
#
_entry.id   AF-A0A080NKH7-F1
#
_cell.length_a   1.000
_cell.length_b   1.000
_cell.length_c   1.000
_cell.angle_alpha   90.00
_cell.angle_beta   90.00
_cell.angle_gamma   90.00
#
_symmetry.space_group_name_H-M   'P 1'
#
loop_
_entity.id
_entity.type
_entity.pdbx_description
1 polymer ?
#
loop_
_entity_poly.entity_id
_entity_poly.type
_entity_poly.pdbx_seq_one_letter_code
_entity_poly.pdbx_strand_id
1 'polypeptide(L)'
;MRTLSAALAALTLGLAGTAMAQEAVSPSSSATAGLSRAEVLADLEMWHQAGMTYLPSPSADRDISYNSAEYQRGLARYQQLRSGPAYREAVARLEGQHTVTQK
;
A
#
# COMPACT_ATOMS: atom_id res chain seq x y z
N MET A 1 -38.41 -10.02 -30.13
CA MET A 1 -37.94 -11.30 -30.70
C MET A 1 -36.53 -11.52 -30.15
N ARG A 2 -36.17 -12.56 -29.40
CA ARG A 2 -36.41 -14.00 -29.56
C ARG A 2 -36.32 -14.67 -28.17
N THR A 3 -37.24 -15.58 -27.87
CA THR A 3 -37.07 -16.63 -26.85
C THR A 3 -36.60 -17.92 -27.52
N LEU A 4 -36.23 -18.93 -26.70
CA LEU A 4 -35.80 -20.32 -27.04
C LEU A 4 -34.28 -20.46 -27.20
N SER A 5 -33.56 -21.44 -26.64
CA SER A 5 -33.83 -22.64 -25.82
C SER A 5 -32.47 -23.11 -25.25
N ALA A 6 -32.42 -23.70 -24.04
CA ALA A 6 -32.12 -25.12 -23.75
C ALA A 6 -30.85 -25.68 -24.48
N ALA A 7 -29.93 -26.45 -23.91
CA ALA A 7 -30.05 -27.45 -22.85
C ALA A 7 -28.67 -28.05 -22.48
N LEU A 8 -28.60 -28.60 -21.27
CA LEU A 8 -28.05 -29.91 -20.87
C LEU A 8 -26.54 -30.26 -20.87
N ALA A 9 -26.25 -31.11 -19.87
CA ALA A 9 -25.19 -32.13 -19.72
C ALA A 9 -23.82 -31.63 -19.22
N ALA A 10 -23.12 -32.28 -18.28
CA ALA A 10 -23.31 -33.44 -17.40
C ALA A 10 -22.09 -33.41 -16.43
N LEU A 11 -22.24 -33.70 -15.12
CA LEU A 11 -21.83 -34.98 -14.49
C LEU A 11 -20.31 -35.31 -14.69
N THR A 12 -19.39 -35.53 -13.75
CA THR A 12 -19.37 -35.77 -12.29
C THR A 12 -17.91 -35.98 -11.82
N LEU A 13 -17.67 -35.76 -10.53
CA LEU A 13 -16.78 -36.50 -9.58
C LEU A 13 -15.24 -36.41 -9.61
N GLY A 14 -14.69 -36.22 -8.39
CA GLY A 14 -13.35 -36.65 -7.93
C GLY A 14 -12.33 -35.51 -7.88
N LEU A 15 -11.74 -35.10 -6.76
CA LEU A 15 -11.09 -35.89 -5.72
C LEU A 15 -11.35 -35.31 -4.31
N ALA A 16 -11.50 -36.19 -3.34
CA ALA A 16 -11.40 -35.86 -1.92
C ALA A 16 -9.95 -35.53 -1.53
N GLY A 17 -9.80 -34.64 -0.56
CA GLY A 17 -8.70 -34.70 0.40
C GLY A 17 -7.46 -33.86 0.10
N THR A 18 -7.53 -32.58 0.43
CA THR A 18 -6.46 -31.99 1.25
C THR A 18 -7.14 -31.34 2.45
N ALA A 19 -7.10 -32.02 3.59
CA ALA A 19 -7.25 -31.36 4.87
C ALA A 19 -6.05 -30.40 4.95
N MET A 20 -6.25 -29.15 4.56
CA MET A 20 -5.31 -28.11 4.96
C MET A 20 -5.48 -28.04 6.47
N ALA A 21 -4.50 -28.56 7.19
CA ALA A 21 -4.24 -28.11 8.55
C ALA A 21 -3.98 -26.62 8.42
N GLN A 22 -5.06 -25.84 8.49
CA GLN A 22 -5.01 -24.41 8.62
C GLN A 22 -4.45 -24.20 10.01
N GLU A 23 -3.13 -24.22 10.11
CA GLU A 23 -2.45 -23.49 11.16
C GLU A 23 -3.10 -22.11 11.11
N ALA A 24 -3.90 -21.85 12.13
CA ALA A 24 -4.66 -20.63 12.26
C ALA A 24 -3.65 -19.50 12.48
N VAL A 25 -2.93 -19.11 11.43
CA VAL A 25 -2.54 -17.74 11.28
C VAL A 25 -3.88 -17.03 11.20
N SER A 26 -4.24 -16.42 12.33
CA SER A 26 -5.41 -15.57 12.44
C SER A 26 -5.49 -14.75 11.15
N PRO A 27 -6.61 -14.75 10.42
CA PRO A 27 -6.78 -13.79 9.36
C PRO A 27 -6.71 -12.43 10.05
N SER A 28 -5.55 -11.77 9.96
CA SER A 28 -5.38 -10.39 10.39
C SER A 28 -6.52 -9.64 9.77
N SER A 29 -7.43 -9.23 10.64
CA SER A 29 -8.79 -8.96 10.27
C SER A 29 -8.82 -7.97 9.13
N SER A 30 -9.69 -8.23 8.16
CA SER A 30 -10.17 -7.25 7.20
C SER A 30 -10.95 -6.14 7.96
N ALA A 31 -10.27 -5.42 8.86
CA ALA A 31 -10.57 -4.03 9.10
C ALA A 31 -10.38 -3.32 7.76
N THR A 32 -11.13 -2.26 7.45
CA THR A 32 -10.78 -1.32 6.39
C THR A 32 -9.27 -1.07 6.47
N ALA A 33 -8.48 -1.72 5.61
CA ALA A 33 -7.11 -2.04 5.98
C ALA A 33 -6.33 -0.73 6.04
N GLY A 34 -6.11 -0.26 7.27
CA GLY A 34 -5.24 0.88 7.52
C GLY A 34 -3.85 0.53 6.99
N LEU A 35 -3.10 1.56 6.60
CA LEU A 35 -1.73 1.38 6.11
C LEU A 35 -0.91 0.58 7.13
N SER A 36 -0.11 -0.36 6.65
CA SER A 36 0.86 -1.08 7.46
C SER A 36 1.90 -0.10 8.02
N ARG A 37 2.59 -0.51 9.10
CA ARG A 37 3.71 0.29 9.64
C ARG A 37 4.79 0.55 8.58
N ALA A 38 5.08 -0.45 7.73
CA ALA A 38 6.07 -0.29 6.67
C ALA A 38 5.60 0.68 5.58
N GLU A 39 4.31 0.65 5.24
CA GLU A 39 3.72 1.60 4.28
C GLU A 39 3.80 3.04 4.78
N VAL A 40 3.50 3.29 6.06
CA VAL A 40 3.65 4.63 6.66
C VAL A 40 5.10 5.10 6.65
N LEU A 41 6.05 4.23 7.01
CA LEU A 41 7.47 4.57 6.99
C LEU A 41 7.99 4.81 5.56
N ALA A 42 7.54 4.02 4.58
CA ALA A 42 7.85 4.24 3.17
C ALA A 42 7.30 5.58 2.67
N ASP A 43 6.05 5.93 3.03
CA ASP A 43 5.47 7.24 2.69
C ASP A 43 6.29 8.40 3.29
N LEU A 44 6.76 8.27 4.53
CA LEU A 44 7.65 9.27 5.16
C LEU A 44 9.00 9.39 4.45
N GLU A 45 9.58 8.28 3.98
CA GLU A 45 10.79 8.32 3.17
C GLU A 45 10.55 9.05 1.84
N MET A 46 9.44 8.77 1.15
CA MET A 46 9.10 9.47 -0.09
C MET A 46 8.87 10.97 0.15
N TRP A 47 8.24 11.33 1.27
CA TRP A 47 8.03 12.72 1.69
C TRP A 47 9.36 13.45 1.92
N HIS A 48 10.29 12.80 2.63
CA HIS A 48 11.63 13.34 2.85
C HIS A 48 12.37 13.49 1.51
N GLN A 49 12.44 12.44 0.70
CA GLN A 49 13.13 12.46 -0.60
C GLN A 49 12.55 13.52 -1.55
N ALA A 50 11.27 13.82 -1.45
CA ALA A 50 10.63 14.90 -2.18
C ALA A 50 11.07 16.31 -1.73
N GLY A 51 11.79 16.43 -0.61
CA GLY A 51 12.24 17.68 -0.01
C GLY A 51 11.20 18.35 0.88
N MET A 52 10.08 17.66 1.17
CA MET A 52 8.95 18.24 1.90
C MET A 52 9.27 18.51 3.38
N THR A 53 10.26 17.80 3.95
CA THR A 53 10.73 18.00 5.34
C THR A 53 11.44 19.34 5.55
N TYR A 54 12.00 19.92 4.48
CA TYR A 54 12.87 21.10 4.55
C TYR A 54 12.27 22.31 3.82
N LEU A 55 10.96 22.32 3.61
CA LEU A 55 10.29 23.44 2.96
C LEU A 55 10.54 24.73 3.74
N PRO A 56 11.13 25.77 3.11
CA PRO A 56 11.42 27.01 3.79
C PRO A 56 10.10 27.67 4.20
N SER A 57 9.93 27.89 5.50
CA SER A 57 8.84 28.73 5.98
C SER A 57 9.19 30.21 5.76
N PRO A 58 8.26 31.04 5.24
CA PRO A 58 8.50 32.46 5.00
C PRO A 58 8.74 33.29 6.28
N SER A 59 8.72 32.69 7.46
CA SER A 59 9.20 33.23 8.75
C SER A 59 9.14 32.13 9.81
N ALA A 60 10.02 32.15 10.81
CA ALA A 60 10.03 31.15 11.90
C ALA A 60 8.66 31.01 12.61
N ASP A 61 7.83 32.06 12.57
CA ASP A 61 6.47 32.11 13.16
C ASP A 61 5.32 31.86 12.18
N ARG A 62 5.58 31.52 10.91
CA ARG A 62 4.50 31.16 9.96
C ARG A 62 4.54 29.68 9.63
N ASP A 63 3.36 29.10 9.48
CA ASP A 63 3.21 27.78 8.91
C ASP A 63 3.69 27.74 7.46
N ILE A 64 4.07 26.54 7.00
CA ILE A 64 4.37 26.28 5.60
C ILE A 64 3.16 26.73 4.77
N SER A 65 3.38 27.62 3.81
CA SER A 65 2.32 28.01 2.88
C SER A 65 2.07 26.86 1.90
N TYR A 66 0.94 26.17 2.08
CA TYR A 66 0.46 25.11 1.17
C TYR A 66 0.25 25.60 -0.28
N ASN A 67 0.12 26.91 -0.47
CA ASN A 67 -0.02 27.56 -1.78
C ASN A 67 1.31 28.01 -2.40
N SER A 68 2.45 27.74 -1.74
CA SER A 68 3.77 28.06 -2.29
C SER A 68 4.12 27.17 -3.49
N ALA A 69 4.84 27.73 -4.46
CA ALA A 69 5.30 26.99 -5.63
C ALA A 69 6.26 25.84 -5.23
N GLU A 70 7.04 26.06 -4.18
CA GLU A 70 7.94 25.08 -3.59
C GLU A 70 7.19 23.88 -3.02
N TYR A 71 6.12 24.12 -2.24
CA TYR A 71 5.26 23.06 -1.72
C TYR A 71 4.63 22.26 -2.85
N GLN A 72 4.07 22.95 -3.86
CA GLN A 72 3.45 22.27 -5.02
C GLN A 72 4.46 21.42 -5.80
N ARG A 73 5.68 21.93 -5.99
CA ARG A 73 6.76 21.19 -6.66
C ARG A 73 7.19 19.96 -5.85
N GLY A 74 7.36 20.11 -4.53
CA GLY A 74 7.66 19.00 -3.63
C GLY A 74 6.55 17.95 -3.63
N LEU A 75 5.29 18.37 -3.59
CA LEU A 75 4.13 17.48 -3.60
C LEU A 75 4.02 16.71 -4.93
N ALA A 76 4.32 17.34 -6.07
CA ALA A 76 4.36 16.66 -7.36
C ALA A 76 5.44 15.57 -7.38
N ARG A 77 6.64 15.88 -6.85
CA ARG A 77 7.74 14.92 -6.72
C ARG A 77 7.38 13.76 -5.78
N TYR A 78 6.77 14.06 -4.64
CA TYR A 78 6.27 13.06 -3.69
C TYR A 78 5.32 12.07 -4.38
N GLN A 79 4.34 12.57 -5.13
CA GLN A 79 3.38 11.72 -5.85
C GLN A 79 4.06 10.83 -6.90
N GLN A 80 5.07 11.35 -7.61
CA GLN A 80 5.87 10.57 -8.56
C GLN A 80 6.66 9.45 -7.88
N LEU A 81 7.30 9.76 -6.74
CA LEU A 81 8.06 8.78 -5.96
C LEU A 81 7.15 7.69 -5.37
N ARG A 82 6.03 8.10 -4.78
CA ARG A 82 5.04 7.20 -4.15
C ARG A 82 4.39 6.25 -5.15
N SER A 83 4.12 6.70 -6.37
CA SER A 83 3.59 5.85 -7.45
C SER A 83 4.65 5.02 -8.17
N GLY A 84 5.94 5.29 -7.89
CA GLY A 84 7.07 4.65 -8.54
C GLY A 84 7.52 3.33 -7.90
N PRO A 85 8.56 2.70 -8.47
CA PRO A 85 9.18 1.50 -7.90
C PRO A 85 9.82 1.75 -6.54
N ALA A 86 10.33 2.97 -6.29
CA ALA A 86 10.99 3.34 -5.05
C ALA A 86 10.13 3.09 -3.81
N TYR A 87 8.82 3.39 -3.88
CA TYR A 87 7.90 3.12 -2.78
C TYR A 87 7.77 1.62 -2.49
N ARG A 88 7.59 0.79 -3.52
CA ARG A 88 7.45 -0.66 -3.35
C ARG A 88 8.71 -1.30 -2.79
N GLU A 89 9.88 -0.83 -3.23
CA GLU A 89 11.17 -1.28 -2.72
C GLU A 89 11.36 -0.88 -1.26
N ALA A 90 10.99 0.35 -0.88
CA ALA A 90 11.02 0.81 0.50
C ALA A 90 10.11 -0.04 1.40
N VAL A 91 8.85 -0.29 0.97
CA VAL A 91 7.92 -1.15 1.71
C VAL A 91 8.49 -2.55 1.92
N ALA A 92 8.97 -3.20 0.85
CA ALA A 92 9.53 -4.55 0.95
C ALA A 92 10.75 -4.61 1.90
N ARG A 93 11.63 -3.61 1.85
CA ARG A 93 12.77 -3.50 2.76
C ARG A 93 12.32 -3.33 4.21
N LEU A 94 11.34 -2.47 4.46
CA LEU A 94 10.85 -2.15 5.80
C LEU A 94 10.06 -3.32 6.42
N GLU A 95 9.25 -4.03 5.63
CA GLU A 95 8.58 -5.27 6.06
C GLU A 95 9.61 -6.37 6.42
N GLY A 96 10.67 -6.51 5.62
CA GLY A 96 11.78 -7.42 5.92
C GLY A 96 12.53 -7.08 7.22
N GLN A 97 12.71 -5.80 7.53
CA GLN A 97 13.35 -5.36 8.77
C GLN A 97 12.45 -5.58 10.00
N HIS A 98 11.15 -5.39 9.83
CA HIS A 98 10.18 -5.56 10.92
C HIS A 98 10.06 -7.03 11.34
N THR A 99 10.10 -7.95 10.38
CA THR A 99 10.07 -9.40 10.66
C THR A 99 11.33 -9.93 11.34
N VAL A 100 12.51 -9.39 11.01
CA VAL A 100 13.78 -9.76 11.66
C VAL A 100 13.85 -9.26 13.11
N THR A 101 13.27 -8.09 13.40
CA THR A 101 13.33 -7.48 14.75
C THR A 101 12.35 -8.11 15.74
N GLN A 102 11.34 -8.85 15.26
CA GLN A 102 10.30 -9.49 16.07
C GLN A 102 10.64 -10.93 16.51
N LYS A 103 11.83 -11.44 16.21
CA LYS A 103 12.26 -12.82 16.46
C LYS A 103 13.40 -12.88 17.47
#